data_AF-K1T4V8-F1
#
_entry.id   AF-K1T4V8-F1
#
_cell.length_a   1.000
_cell.length_b   1.000
_cell.length_c   1.000
_cell.angle_alpha   90.00
_cell.angle_beta   90.00
_cell.angle_gamma   90.00
#
_symmetry.space_group_name_H-M   'P 1'
#
loop_
_entity.id
_entity.type
_entity.pdbx_description
1 polymer ?
#
loop_
_entity_poly.entity_id
_entity_poly.type
_entity_poly.pdbx_seq_one_letter_code
_entity_poly.pdbx_strand_id
1 'polypeptide(L)'
;MLKNGTGGLTMAEYIKRDAAIREIEQINPVDYGAMWDYEAHHWAGECLRDCKEAIDSIPTADVAPVVHGLWEKEPSSFWRWTPSGAVAVARTTYRCGLCGRGTAVKSNYCPNCGAKMDGGADHEA
;
A
#
# COMPACT_ATOMS: atom_id res chain seq x y z
N MET A 1 30.92 11.11 14.75
CA MET A 1 30.71 10.52 13.41
C MET A 1 29.22 10.42 13.17
N LEU A 2 28.67 11.34 12.37
CA LEU A 2 27.26 11.33 11.96
C LEU A 2 27.11 10.28 10.86
N LYS A 3 26.42 9.17 11.15
CA LYS A 3 26.05 8.19 10.14
C LYS A 3 24.87 8.74 9.35
N ASN A 4 25.16 9.41 8.24
CA ASN A 4 24.18 9.72 7.21
C ASN A 4 23.85 8.44 6.45
N GLY A 5 22.99 7.61 7.03
CA GLY A 5 22.36 6.52 6.31
C GLY A 5 21.06 7.03 5.71
N THR A 6 20.99 7.20 4.40
CA THR A 6 19.72 7.14 3.66
C THR A 6 19.24 5.70 3.72
N GLY A 7 18.77 5.28 4.89
CA GLY A 7 17.97 4.08 5.03
C GLY A 7 16.68 4.32 4.27
N GLY A 8 16.65 3.91 3.00
CA GLY A 8 15.42 3.85 2.24
C GLY A 8 14.43 3.06 3.07
N LEU A 9 13.35 3.71 3.49
CA LEU A 9 12.24 3.04 4.17
C LEU A 9 11.69 2.00 3.18
N THR A 10 12.09 0.74 3.34
CA THR A 10 11.46 -0.37 2.64
C THR A 10 10.05 -0.49 3.20
N MET A 11 9.03 -0.20 2.39
CA MET A 11 7.64 -0.41 2.78
C MET A 11 7.41 -1.91 3.00
N ALA A 12 6.99 -2.28 4.21
CA ALA A 12 6.58 -3.66 4.48
C ALA A 12 5.25 -3.95 3.77
N GLU A 13 5.14 -5.13 3.17
CA GLU A 13 3.88 -5.65 2.64
C GLU A 13 3.13 -6.40 3.73
N TYR A 14 1.81 -6.21 3.78
CA TYR A 14 0.95 -6.80 4.79
C TYR A 14 -0.08 -7.71 4.14
N ILE A 15 -0.21 -8.91 4.69
CA ILE A 15 -1.24 -9.88 4.30
C ILE A 15 -2.29 -9.98 5.40
N LYS A 16 -3.53 -10.28 5.01
CA LYS A 16 -4.60 -10.56 5.96
C LYS A 16 -4.36 -11.94 6.59
N ARG A 17 -4.40 -12.01 7.93
CA ARG A 17 -4.18 -13.24 8.70
C ARG A 17 -5.18 -14.34 8.32
N ASP A 18 -6.47 -14.01 8.25
CA ASP A 18 -7.55 -14.92 7.88
C ASP A 18 -7.37 -15.46 6.46
N ALA A 19 -6.90 -14.62 5.53
CA ALA A 19 -6.59 -15.07 4.18
C ALA A 19 -5.45 -16.10 4.19
N ALA A 20 -4.36 -15.86 4.94
CA ALA A 20 -3.25 -16.80 5.04
C ALA A 20 -3.68 -18.15 5.65
N ILE A 21 -4.47 -18.12 6.73
CA ILE A 21 -4.97 -19.35 7.38
C ILE A 21 -5.88 -20.13 6.45
N ARG A 22 -6.77 -19.45 5.71
CA ARG A 22 -7.69 -20.09 4.75
C ARG A 22 -6.93 -20.82 3.64
N GLU A 23 -5.83 -20.27 3.13
CA GLU A 23 -5.01 -20.96 2.12
C GLU A 23 -4.41 -22.26 2.70
N ILE A 24 -3.97 -22.26 3.97
CA ILE A 24 -3.46 -23.46 4.64
C ILE A 24 -4.58 -24.50 4.85
N GLU A 25 -5.80 -24.06 5.16
CA GLU A 25 -6.98 -24.93 5.34
C GLU A 25 -7.40 -25.68 4.09
N GLN A 26 -7.07 -25.15 2.91
CA GLN A 26 -7.39 -25.79 1.64
C GLN A 26 -6.41 -26.91 1.27
N ILE A 27 -5.29 -27.02 1.99
CA ILE A 27 -4.28 -28.05 1.74
C ILE A 27 -4.82 -29.38 2.26
N ASN A 28 -4.91 -30.36 1.35
CA ASN A 28 -5.30 -31.72 1.70
C ASN A 28 -4.04 -32.54 2.02
N PRO A 29 -3.86 -33.06 3.25
CA PRO A 29 -2.66 -33.81 3.63
C PRO A 29 -2.42 -35.06 2.77
N VAL A 30 -3.48 -35.63 2.16
CA VAL A 30 -3.37 -36.82 1.31
C VAL A 30 -2.73 -36.56 -0.05
N ASP A 31 -2.53 -35.29 -0.42
CA ASP A 31 -1.80 -34.92 -1.64
C ASP A 31 -0.28 -35.10 -1.47
N TYR A 32 0.19 -35.29 -0.23
CA TYR A 32 1.60 -35.41 0.13
C TYR A 32 1.93 -36.84 0.60
N GLY A 33 1.95 -37.78 -0.34
CA GLY A 33 2.29 -39.17 -0.05
C GLY A 33 1.74 -40.15 -1.08
N ALA A 34 2.04 -41.44 -0.90
CA ALA A 34 1.23 -42.46 -1.56
C ALA A 34 -0.14 -42.50 -0.87
N MET A 35 -1.22 -42.75 -1.61
CA MET A 35 -2.59 -42.70 -1.07
C MET A 35 -2.84 -43.58 0.18
N TRP A 36 -1.99 -44.59 0.41
CA TRP A 36 -2.07 -45.53 1.52
C TRP A 36 -1.09 -45.22 2.66
N ASP A 37 -0.28 -44.16 2.51
CA ASP A 37 0.72 -43.74 3.49
C ASP A 37 0.08 -42.86 4.57
N TYR A 38 -0.71 -43.51 5.43
CA TYR A 38 -1.37 -42.87 6.57
C TYR A 38 -0.39 -42.13 7.48
N GLU A 39 0.84 -42.63 7.57
CA GLU A 39 1.92 -42.03 8.34
C GLU A 39 2.29 -40.68 7.70
N ALA A 40 2.63 -40.64 6.42
CA ALA A 40 2.92 -39.37 5.73
C ALA A 40 1.76 -38.36 5.85
N HIS A 41 0.52 -38.79 5.65
CA HIS A 41 -0.65 -37.91 5.74
C HIS A 41 -0.88 -37.35 7.14
N HIS A 42 -0.64 -38.15 8.18
CA HIS A 42 -0.77 -37.69 9.57
C HIS A 42 0.25 -36.58 9.87
N TRP A 43 1.53 -36.78 9.53
CA TRP A 43 2.58 -35.79 9.80
C TRP A 43 2.39 -34.52 8.97
N ALA A 44 1.91 -34.64 7.73
CA ALA A 44 1.52 -33.49 6.93
C ALA A 44 0.38 -32.69 7.60
N GLY A 45 -0.62 -33.38 8.16
CA GLY A 45 -1.70 -32.75 8.94
C GLY A 45 -1.21 -32.06 10.20
N GLU A 46 -0.29 -32.68 10.95
CA GLU A 46 0.37 -32.08 12.13
C GLU A 46 1.12 -30.80 11.74
N CYS A 47 1.93 -30.85 10.68
CA CYS A 47 2.70 -29.70 10.21
C CYS A 47 1.80 -28.53 9.80
N LEU A 48 0.70 -28.80 9.10
CA LEU A 48 -0.27 -27.75 8.74
C LEU A 48 -0.93 -27.13 9.97
N ARG A 49 -1.14 -27.89 11.05
CA ARG A 49 -1.64 -27.35 12.32
C ARG A 49 -0.61 -26.45 12.98
N ASP A 50 0.64 -26.90 13.09
CA ASP A 50 1.74 -26.13 13.67
C ASP A 50 1.94 -24.81 12.92
N CYS A 51 1.82 -24.81 11.59
CA CYS A 51 1.89 -23.59 10.78
C CYS A 51 0.80 -22.58 11.14
N LYS A 52 -0.44 -23.03 11.39
CA LYS A 52 -1.54 -22.14 11.78
C LYS A 52 -1.32 -21.57 13.17
N GLU A 53 -0.93 -22.40 14.13
CA GLU A 53 -0.62 -21.97 15.50
C GLU A 53 0.54 -20.96 15.50
N ALA A 54 1.57 -21.21 14.69
CA ALA A 54 2.67 -20.28 14.50
C ALA A 54 2.17 -18.94 13.96
N ILE A 55 1.31 -18.93 12.93
CA ILE A 55 0.71 -17.69 12.41
C ILE A 55 -0.07 -16.97 13.50
N ASP A 56 -0.98 -17.66 14.19
CA ASP A 56 -1.82 -17.07 15.25
C ASP A 56 -1.02 -16.48 16.42
N SER A 57 0.17 -17.04 16.69
CA SER A 57 1.08 -16.51 17.71
C SER A 57 1.78 -15.20 17.32
N ILE A 58 1.83 -14.85 16.02
CA ILE A 58 2.50 -13.63 15.55
C ILE A 58 1.71 -12.40 16.01
N PRO A 59 2.33 -11.41 16.68
CA PRO A 59 1.67 -10.17 17.07
C PRO A 59 1.07 -9.42 15.86
N THR A 60 -0.11 -8.84 16.03
CA THR A 60 -0.73 -8.01 14.99
C THR A 60 0.00 -6.68 14.84
N ALA A 61 0.36 -6.31 13.61
CA ALA A 61 0.78 -4.96 13.31
C ALA A 61 -0.45 -4.03 13.26
N ASP A 62 -0.36 -2.86 13.88
CA ASP A 62 -1.37 -1.81 13.76
C ASP A 62 -1.11 -1.02 12.48
N VAL A 63 -1.77 -1.42 11.40
CA VAL A 63 -1.61 -0.82 10.06
C VAL A 63 -2.96 -0.65 9.37
N ALA A 64 -3.09 0.46 8.65
CA ALA A 64 -4.22 0.69 7.76
C ALA A 64 -3.88 0.18 6.35
N PRO A 65 -4.85 -0.40 5.62
CA PRO A 65 -4.69 -0.69 4.20
C PRO A 65 -4.29 0.57 3.43
N VAL A 66 -3.41 0.40 2.43
CA VAL A 66 -3.05 1.50 1.54
C VAL A 66 -4.29 1.92 0.76
N VAL A 67 -4.70 3.17 0.94
CA VAL A 67 -5.80 3.75 0.17
C VAL A 67 -5.24 4.33 -1.12
N HIS A 68 -5.82 3.98 -2.25
CA HIS A 68 -5.41 4.50 -3.57
C HIS A 68 -6.30 5.68 -3.97
N GLY A 69 -5.68 6.77 -4.42
CA GLY A 69 -6.35 8.01 -4.81
C GLY A 69 -5.83 8.58 -6.13
N LEU A 70 -6.52 9.62 -6.61
CA LEU A 70 -6.18 10.35 -7.83
C LEU A 70 -6.03 11.85 -7.56
N TRP A 71 -5.03 12.46 -8.22
CA TRP A 71 -4.90 13.91 -8.28
C TRP A 71 -5.77 14.47 -9.41
N GLU A 72 -6.82 15.21 -9.04
CA GLU A 72 -7.65 15.97 -9.96
C GLU A 72 -6.92 17.27 -10.33
N LYS A 73 -6.75 17.53 -11.63
CA LYS A 73 -6.15 18.79 -12.10
C LYS A 73 -7.16 19.93 -12.00
N GLU A 74 -6.78 21.01 -11.35
CA GLU A 74 -7.57 22.23 -11.25
C GLU A 74 -6.77 23.40 -11.84
N PRO A 75 -7.29 24.08 -12.89
CA PRO A 75 -6.67 25.29 -13.39
C PRO A 75 -6.78 26.37 -12.33
N SER A 76 -5.64 26.95 -11.94
CA SER A 76 -5.59 28.06 -11.00
C SER A 76 -4.72 29.19 -11.51
N SER A 77 -4.82 30.34 -10.87
CA SER A 77 -3.96 31.48 -11.17
C SER A 77 -3.64 32.21 -9.89
N PHE A 78 -2.44 32.77 -9.81
CA PHE A 78 -2.07 33.67 -8.73
C PHE A 78 -1.58 35.00 -9.31
N TRP A 79 -1.78 36.07 -8.54
CA TRP A 79 -1.29 37.38 -8.91
C TRP A 79 0.19 37.52 -8.59
N ARG A 80 0.98 37.91 -9.58
CA ARG A 80 2.39 38.27 -9.41
C ARG A 80 2.53 39.77 -9.62
N TRP A 81 3.14 40.45 -8.64
CA TRP A 81 3.46 41.87 -8.78
C TRP A 81 4.71 42.05 -9.65
N THR A 82 4.64 42.97 -10.60
CA THR A 82 5.75 43.36 -11.48
C THR A 82 5.88 44.88 -11.49
N PRO A 83 7.02 45.45 -11.96
CA PRO A 83 7.16 46.90 -12.11
C PRO A 83 6.09 47.55 -12.99
N SER A 84 5.43 46.77 -13.85
CA SER A 84 4.37 47.22 -14.77
C SER A 84 2.96 46.94 -14.25
N GLY A 85 2.81 46.44 -13.01
CA GLY A 85 1.52 46.12 -12.38
C GLY A 85 1.33 44.64 -11.99
N ALA A 86 0.13 44.30 -11.52
CA ALA A 86 -0.25 42.92 -11.18
C ALA A 86 -0.57 42.13 -12.46
N VAL A 87 0.08 40.98 -12.64
CA VAL A 87 -0.17 40.07 -13.76
C VAL A 87 -0.66 38.73 -13.21
N ALA A 88 -1.70 38.17 -13.82
CA ALA A 88 -2.19 36.84 -13.48
C ALA A 88 -1.26 35.79 -14.10
N VAL A 89 -0.68 34.93 -13.26
CA VAL A 89 0.16 33.82 -13.70
C VAL A 89 -0.66 32.54 -13.58
N ALA A 90 -0.90 31.88 -14.72
CA ALA A 90 -1.57 30.60 -14.76
C ALA A 90 -0.71 29.51 -14.11
N ARG A 91 -1.36 28.63 -13.35
CA ARG A 91 -0.74 27.46 -12.73
C ARG A 91 -1.73 26.30 -12.73
N THR A 92 -1.21 25.09 -12.64
CA THR A 92 -2.05 23.92 -12.38
C THR A 92 -1.89 23.53 -10.92
N THR A 93 -3.01 23.48 -10.21
CA THR A 93 -3.10 22.91 -8.87
C THR A 93 -3.73 21.53 -8.96
N TYR A 94 -3.55 20.73 -7.92
CA TYR A 94 -4.08 19.38 -7.84
C TYR A 94 -4.94 19.27 -6.60
N ARG A 95 -6.04 18.54 -6.71
CA ARG A 95 -6.94 18.23 -5.60
C ARG A 95 -6.98 16.74 -5.39
N CYS A 96 -6.87 16.29 -4.15
CA CYS A 96 -7.02 14.88 -3.83
C CYS A 96 -8.49 14.49 -4.00
N GLY A 97 -8.79 13.52 -4.87
CA GLY A 97 -10.17 13.05 -5.10
C GLY A 97 -10.85 12.41 -3.88
N LEU A 98 -10.08 12.02 -2.85
CA LEU A 98 -10.63 11.37 -1.65
C LEU A 98 -10.95 12.35 -0.52
N CYS A 99 -10.03 13.26 -0.20
CA CYS A 99 -10.20 14.19 0.92
C CYS A 99 -10.33 15.65 0.50
N GLY A 100 -10.26 15.96 -0.79
CA GLY A 100 -10.37 17.31 -1.33
C GLY A 100 -9.18 18.23 -1.04
N ARG A 101 -8.10 17.72 -0.43
CA ARG A 101 -6.90 18.53 -0.14
C ARG A 101 -6.27 19.03 -1.43
N GLY A 102 -6.15 20.36 -1.56
CA GLY A 102 -5.40 21.01 -2.62
C GLY A 102 -3.89 21.00 -2.39
N THR A 103 -3.11 20.86 -3.46
CA THR A 103 -1.65 20.99 -3.48
C THR A 103 -1.21 21.57 -4.83
N ALA A 104 -0.14 22.37 -4.83
CA ALA A 104 0.52 22.79 -6.07
C ALA A 104 1.57 21.78 -6.56
N VAL A 105 1.89 20.77 -5.74
CA VAL A 105 2.93 19.77 -6.00
C VAL A 105 2.30 18.39 -6.11
N LYS A 106 2.58 17.69 -7.21
CA LYS A 106 2.14 16.31 -7.45
C LYS A 106 3.06 15.34 -6.67
N SER A 107 2.65 14.97 -5.46
CA SER A 107 3.36 13.97 -4.64
C SER A 107 2.79 12.56 -4.84
N ASN A 108 3.59 11.53 -4.57
CA ASN A 108 3.15 10.13 -4.64
C ASN A 108 2.09 9.77 -3.59
N TYR A 109 1.97 10.57 -2.52
CA TYR A 109 0.99 10.39 -1.46
C TYR A 109 0.30 11.71 -1.13
N CYS A 110 -0.98 11.65 -0.76
CA CYS A 110 -1.67 12.81 -0.22
C CYS A 110 -1.18 13.09 1.21
N PRO A 111 -0.68 14.30 1.51
CA PRO A 111 -0.18 14.62 2.86
C PRO A 111 -1.27 14.72 3.92
N ASN A 112 -2.54 14.76 3.52
CA ASN A 112 -3.67 14.90 4.43
C ASN A 112 -4.31 13.54 4.80
N CYS A 113 -4.53 12.67 3.82
CA CYS A 113 -5.19 11.38 4.05
C CYS A 113 -4.27 10.16 3.87
N GLY A 114 -3.00 10.34 3.48
CA GLY A 114 -2.05 9.25 3.29
C GLY A 114 -2.31 8.40 2.04
N ALA A 115 -3.34 8.72 1.24
CA ALA A 115 -3.65 7.95 0.04
C ALA A 115 -2.48 7.97 -0.96
N LYS A 116 -2.15 6.81 -1.52
CA LYS A 116 -1.18 6.65 -2.59
C LYS A 116 -1.79 7.13 -3.90
N MET A 117 -1.12 8.04 -4.57
CA MET A 117 -1.63 8.78 -5.73
C MET A 117 -1.10 8.18 -7.04
N ASP A 118 -1.26 6.86 -7.19
CA ASP A 118 -0.78 6.08 -8.32
C ASP A 118 -1.79 5.98 -9.48
N GLY A 119 -3.03 6.42 -9.30
CA GLY A 119 -4.06 6.42 -10.35
C GLY A 119 -3.87 7.44 -11.48
N GLY A 120 -2.77 8.20 -11.52
CA GLY A 120 -2.62 9.41 -12.34
C GLY A 120 -1.38 9.46 -13.23
N ALA A 121 -0.94 8.33 -13.76
CA ALA A 121 -0.06 8.29 -14.93
C ALA A 121 -0.94 8.30 -16.21
N ASP A 122 -0.49 9.04 -17.21
CA ASP A 122 -0.89 8.93 -18.61
C ASP A 122 -2.20 9.62 -19.04
N HIS A 123 -2.17 10.95 -19.06
CA HIS A 123 -2.77 11.68 -20.19
C HIS A 123 -1.75 12.74 -20.62
N GLU A 124 -0.80 12.30 -21.46
CA GLU A 124 0.06 13.17 -22.27
C GLU A 124 -0.70 13.61 -23.54
N ALA A 125 -0.63 14.92 -23.77
CA ALA A 125 -0.79 15.71 -25.00
C ALA A 125 -1.83 15.29 -26.05
#